data_AF-A0A932L9X8-F1
#
_entry.id   AF-A0A932L9X8-F1
#
_cell.length_a   1.000
_cell.length_b   1.000
_cell.length_c   1.000
_cell.angle_alpha   90.00
_cell.angle_beta   90.00
_cell.angle_gamma   90.00
#
_symmetry.space_group_name_H-M   'P 1'
#
loop_
_entity.id
_entity.type
_entity.pdbx_description
1 polymer ?
#
loop_
_entity_poly.entity_id
_entity_poly.type
_entity_poly.pdbx_seq_one_letter_code
_entity_poly.pdbx_strand_id
1 'polypeptide(L)'
;TGAVDEERLKNFVPPDEGDSGHEAILRDFRSVIPALEEKLKPLGVPGVFLDLEPHLKGGGQFGGFSGPDGMGVALRALVRLLDYTHIGYRLRDFDSIRRSRGF
;
A
#
# COMPACT_ATOMS: atom_id res chain seq x y z
N THR A 1 -8.45 -24.15 -12.39
CA THR A 1 -8.65 -23.64 -11.02
C THR A 1 -7.33 -23.73 -10.31
N GLY A 2 -6.69 -22.60 -10.01
CA GLY A 2 -5.46 -22.59 -9.21
C GLY A 2 -5.82 -22.72 -7.74
N ALA A 3 -5.35 -23.77 -7.07
CA ALA A 3 -5.55 -23.91 -5.63
C ALA A 3 -4.66 -22.88 -4.91
N VAL A 4 -5.23 -22.22 -3.89
CA VAL A 4 -4.49 -21.35 -2.98
C VAL A 4 -3.53 -22.20 -2.16
N ASP A 5 -2.22 -21.97 -2.29
CA ASP A 5 -1.18 -22.63 -1.49
C ASP A 5 -0.97 -21.86 -0.19
N GLU A 6 -1.66 -22.29 0.87
CA GLU A 6 -1.60 -21.65 2.19
C GLU A 6 -0.24 -21.85 2.89
N GLU A 7 0.55 -22.88 2.55
CA GLU A 7 1.86 -23.10 3.16
C GLU A 7 2.86 -21.98 2.82
N ARG A 8 2.64 -21.27 1.72
CA ARG A 8 3.47 -20.14 1.29
C ARG A 8 3.36 -18.92 2.21
N LEU A 9 2.35 -18.87 3.09
CA LEU A 9 2.18 -17.75 4.04
C LEU A 9 3.40 -17.56 4.95
N LYS A 10 4.15 -18.63 5.24
CA LYS A 10 5.39 -18.55 6.03
C LYS A 10 6.48 -17.65 5.43
N ASN A 11 6.36 -17.32 4.14
CA ASN A 11 7.30 -16.44 3.44
C ASN A 11 6.83 -14.97 3.44
N PHE A 12 5.67 -14.66 4.02
CA PHE A 12 5.21 -13.28 4.11
C PHE A 12 6.05 -12.51 5.13
N VAL A 13 6.67 -11.43 4.66
CA VAL A 13 7.37 -10.46 5.49
C VAL A 13 6.71 -9.11 5.24
N PRO A 14 6.23 -8.42 6.29
CA PRO A 14 5.62 -7.12 6.13
C PRO A 14 6.66 -6.08 5.66
N PRO A 15 6.24 -4.99 4.98
CA PRO A 15 7.14 -3.99 4.41
C PRO A 15 8.17 -3.37 5.37
N ASP A 16 7.85 -3.34 6.66
CA ASP A 16 8.67 -2.73 7.72
C ASP A 16 9.59 -3.72 8.44
N GLU A 17 9.63 -4.97 8.00
CA GLU A 17 10.55 -5.99 8.50
C GLU A 17 11.53 -6.43 7.40
N GLY A 18 12.77 -6.72 7.80
CA GLY A 18 13.83 -7.15 6.89
C GLY A 18 14.47 -6.01 6.08
N ASP A 19 15.23 -6.38 5.05
CA ASP A 19 16.01 -5.45 4.22
C ASP A 19 15.41 -5.35 2.80
N SER A 20 14.14 -4.95 2.76
CA SER A 20 13.36 -4.87 1.52
C SER A 20 13.51 -3.54 0.78
N GLY A 21 14.24 -2.57 1.35
CA GLY A 21 14.52 -1.27 0.73
C GLY A 21 13.34 -0.29 0.68
N HIS A 22 12.15 -0.66 1.19
CA HIS A 22 10.96 0.21 1.16
C HIS A 22 11.19 1.56 1.83
N GLU A 23 11.98 1.59 2.90
CA GLU A 23 12.34 2.83 3.60
C GLU A 23 13.07 3.80 2.68
N ALA A 24 14.14 3.34 2.02
CA ALA A 24 14.93 4.17 1.11
C ALA A 24 14.08 4.66 -0.08
N ILE A 25 13.22 3.78 -0.62
CA ILE A 25 12.29 4.12 -1.71
C ILE A 25 11.30 5.20 -1.25
N LEU A 26 10.69 5.06 -0.08
CA LEU A 26 9.73 6.03 0.44
C LEU A 26 10.41 7.36 0.78
N ARG A 27 11.62 7.34 1.32
CA ARG A 27 12.39 8.55 1.59
C ARG A 27 12.69 9.34 0.31
N ASP A 28 13.09 8.65 -0.76
CA ASP A 28 13.28 9.26 -2.08
C ASP A 28 11.95 9.75 -2.65
N PHE A 29 10.90 8.93 -2.56
CA PHE A 29 9.57 9.26 -3.04
C PHE A 29 9.00 10.53 -2.41
N ARG A 30 9.26 10.76 -1.11
CA ARG A 30 8.88 12.00 -0.42
C ARG A 30 9.35 13.26 -1.16
N SER A 31 10.54 13.21 -1.76
CA SER A 31 11.10 14.36 -2.48
C SER A 31 10.34 14.70 -3.77
N VAL A 32 9.69 13.71 -4.39
CA VAL A 32 8.99 13.88 -5.68
C VAL A 32 7.50 14.16 -5.54
N ILE A 33 6.89 13.91 -4.38
CA ILE A 33 5.45 14.12 -4.13
C ILE A 33 4.99 15.54 -4.53
N PRO A 34 5.66 16.65 -4.14
CA PRO A 34 5.20 17.99 -4.52
C PRO A 34 5.12 18.21 -6.03
N ALA A 35 6.11 17.70 -6.78
CA ALA A 35 6.13 17.81 -8.24
C ALA A 35 5.07 16.93 -8.91
N LEU A 36 4.74 15.77 -8.32
CA LEU A 36 3.62 14.95 -8.78
C LEU A 36 2.28 15.65 -8.52
N GLU A 37 2.08 16.24 -7.34
CA GLU A 37 0.87 16.99 -7.04
C GLU A 37 0.63 18.17 -7.99
N GLU A 38 1.69 18.91 -8.35
CA GLU A 38 1.60 20.02 -9.31
C GLU A 38 1.10 19.55 -10.69
N LYS A 39 1.50 18.35 -11.11
CA LYS A 39 1.06 17.75 -12.39
C LYS A 39 -0.36 17.18 -12.33
N LEU A 40 -0.76 16.65 -11.17
CA LEU A 40 -2.02 15.94 -10.99
C LEU A 40 -3.20 16.88 -10.74
N LYS A 41 -2.99 17.99 -10.02
CA LYS A 41 -4.05 18.97 -9.69
C LYS A 41 -4.77 19.53 -10.93
N PRO A 42 -4.08 19.95 -12.02
CA PRO A 42 -4.73 20.41 -13.24
C PRO A 42 -5.58 19.34 -13.95
N LEU A 43 -5.32 18.06 -13.69
CA LEU A 43 -6.06 16.92 -14.24
C LEU A 43 -7.28 16.54 -13.39
N GLY A 44 -7.60 17.32 -12.35
CA GLY A 44 -8.68 17.03 -11.41
C GLY A 44 -8.33 15.94 -10.40
N VAL A 45 -7.06 15.54 -10.31
CA VAL A 45 -6.58 14.55 -9.35
C VAL A 45 -6.04 15.29 -8.12
N PRO A 46 -6.64 15.11 -6.93
CA PRO A 46 -6.36 15.97 -5.77
C PRO A 46 -4.94 15.84 -5.19
N GLY A 47 -4.23 14.78 -5.56
CA GLY A 47 -2.88 14.51 -5.11
C GLY A 47 -2.42 13.11 -5.51
N VAL A 48 -1.45 12.58 -4.78
CA VAL A 48 -0.88 11.27 -5.03
C VAL A 48 -1.69 10.18 -4.32
N PHE A 49 -1.99 9.08 -5.01
CA PHE A 49 -2.64 7.90 -4.45
C PHE A 49 -1.63 6.77 -4.34
N LEU A 50 -1.65 6.08 -3.19
CA LEU A 50 -0.90 4.87 -2.94
C LEU A 50 -1.89 3.79 -2.52
N ASP A 51 -1.98 2.73 -3.32
CA ASP A 51 -2.89 1.62 -3.07
C ASP A 51 -2.13 0.40 -2.58
N LEU A 52 -2.71 -0.29 -1.60
CA LEU A 52 -2.32 -1.64 -1.20
C LEU A 52 -3.25 -2.62 -1.89
N GLU A 53 -2.70 -3.48 -2.74
CA GLU A 53 -3.46 -4.52 -3.41
C GLU A 53 -3.24 -5.87 -2.71
N PRO A 54 -4.30 -6.55 -2.23
CA PRO A 54 -4.16 -7.90 -1.70
C PRO A 54 -3.93 -8.88 -2.85
N HIS A 55 -2.79 -9.56 -2.87
CA HIS A 55 -2.55 -10.65 -3.81
C HIS A 55 -3.04 -12.00 -3.23
N LEU A 56 -3.45 -12.95 -4.08
CA LEU A 56 -3.91 -14.26 -3.61
C LEU A 56 -2.77 -15.06 -2.95
N LYS A 57 -3.08 -15.75 -1.85
CA LYS A 57 -2.17 -16.66 -1.13
C LYS A 57 -1.70 -17.71 -2.14
N GLY A 58 -0.40 -17.72 -2.43
CA GLY A 58 0.25 -18.83 -3.15
C GLY A 58 0.08 -18.90 -4.68
N GLY A 59 -0.26 -17.82 -5.40
CA GLY A 59 -0.49 -17.91 -6.86
C GLY A 59 0.30 -16.98 -7.78
N GLY A 60 1.04 -16.01 -7.25
CA GLY A 60 1.84 -15.07 -8.05
C GLY A 60 3.31 -15.46 -8.07
N GLN A 61 4.00 -15.22 -9.19
CA GLN A 61 5.46 -15.40 -9.33
C GLN A 61 6.28 -14.67 -8.24
N PHE A 62 5.68 -13.67 -7.58
CA PHE A 62 6.34 -12.77 -6.63
C PHE A 62 5.97 -13.00 -5.15
N GLY A 63 5.13 -13.99 -4.83
CA GLY A 63 4.58 -14.15 -3.48
C GLY A 63 3.57 -13.05 -3.12
N GLY A 64 3.00 -13.11 -1.91
CA GLY A 64 1.99 -12.13 -1.45
C GLY A 64 1.34 -12.51 -0.12
N PHE A 65 0.68 -11.55 0.52
CA PHE A 65 -0.21 -11.79 1.65
C PHE A 65 -1.65 -11.93 1.16
N SER A 66 -2.46 -12.78 1.79
CA SER A 66 -3.89 -12.84 1.46
C SER A 66 -4.79 -12.79 2.68
N GLY A 67 -6.04 -12.45 2.39
CA GLY A 67 -7.11 -12.37 3.38
C GLY A 67 -7.06 -11.08 4.20
N PRO A 68 -8.10 -10.85 5.01
CA PRO A 68 -8.22 -9.65 5.84
C PRO A 68 -7.04 -9.49 6.81
N ASP A 69 -6.47 -10.59 7.32
CA ASP A 69 -5.39 -10.55 8.29
C ASP A 69 -4.08 -10.00 7.70
N GLY A 70 -3.65 -10.57 6.57
CA GLY A 70 -2.44 -10.15 5.86
C GLY A 70 -2.53 -8.71 5.35
N MET A 71 -3.71 -8.32 4.84
CA MET A 71 -3.98 -6.95 4.41
C MET A 71 -3.91 -5.97 5.58
N GLY A 72 -4.47 -6.33 6.74
CA GLY A 72 -4.38 -5.52 7.94
C GLY A 72 -2.94 -5.32 8.42
N VAL A 73 -2.13 -6.39 8.39
CA VAL A 73 -0.70 -6.32 8.74
C VAL A 73 0.06 -5.42 7.76
N ALA A 74 -0.12 -5.63 6.45
CA ALA A 74 0.51 -4.83 5.41
C ALA A 74 0.14 -3.35 5.51
N LEU A 75 -1.13 -3.02 5.77
CA LEU A 75 -1.58 -1.65 5.98
C LEU A 75 -0.90 -0.99 7.18
N ARG A 76 -0.85 -1.66 8.33
CA ARG A 76 -0.20 -1.12 9.53
C ARG A 76 1.30 -0.94 9.33
N ALA A 77 1.95 -1.89 8.66
CA ALA A 77 3.37 -1.82 8.32
C ALA A 77 3.68 -0.65 7.36
N LEU A 78 2.88 -0.48 6.29
CA LEU A 78 3.02 0.64 5.37
C LEU A 78 2.88 1.97 6.11
N VAL A 79 1.84 2.12 6.93
CA VAL A 79 1.59 3.34 7.70
C VAL A 79 2.77 3.67 8.62
N ARG A 80 3.35 2.68 9.32
CA ARG A 80 4.56 2.88 10.14
C ARG A 80 5.74 3.40 9.32
N LEU A 81 5.94 2.91 8.10
CA LEU A 81 6.99 3.41 7.21
C LEU A 81 6.69 4.83 6.73
N LEU A 82 5.44 5.16 6.40
CA LEU A 82 5.06 6.53 6.02
C LEU A 82 5.31 7.51 7.17
N ASP A 83 4.95 7.13 8.40
CA ASP A 83 5.24 7.90 9.61
C ASP A 83 6.76 8.10 9.81
N TYR A 84 7.52 7.01 9.70
CA TYR A 84 8.97 7.01 9.85
C TYR A 84 9.69 7.87 8.81
N THR A 85 9.21 7.84 7.56
CA THR A 85 9.76 8.63 6.44
C THR A 85 9.16 10.03 6.35
N HIS A 86 8.28 10.41 7.27
CA HIS A 86 7.61 11.71 7.33
C HIS A 86 6.82 12.06 6.06
N ILE A 87 6.08 11.07 5.53
CA ILE A 87 5.09 11.26 4.48
C ILE A 87 3.71 11.34 5.12
N GLY A 88 3.06 12.50 5.02
CA GLY A 88 1.67 12.65 5.44
C GLY A 88 0.73 11.84 4.56
N TYR A 89 -0.27 11.19 5.17
CA TYR A 89 -1.24 10.37 4.45
C TYR A 89 -2.66 10.56 5.01
N ARG A 90 -3.64 10.19 4.20
CA ARG A 90 -5.03 9.98 4.62
C ARG A 90 -5.47 8.61 4.18
N LEU A 91 -5.88 7.77 5.12
CA LEU A 91 -6.48 6.48 4.80
C LEU A 91 -7.87 6.67 4.20
N ARG A 92 -8.15 5.92 3.14
CA ARG A 92 -9.50 5.86 2.55
C ARG A 92 -10.41 5.10 3.52
N ASP A 93 -11.34 5.83 4.11
CA ASP A 93 -12.37 5.30 5.01
C ASP A 93 -13.67 4.96 4.25
N PHE A 94 -14.64 4.38 4.95
CA PHE A 94 -15.94 4.05 4.37
C PHE A 94 -16.68 5.29 3.87
N ASP A 95 -16.61 6.42 4.58
CA ASP A 95 -17.24 7.67 4.15
C ASP A 95 -16.64 8.20 2.85
N SER A 96 -15.36 7.96 2.60
CA SER A 96 -14.69 8.30 1.36
C SER A 96 -15.23 7.47 0.20
N ILE A 97 -15.54 6.20 0.44
CA ILE A 97 -16.21 5.33 -0.54
C ILE A 97 -17.62 5.83 -0.82
N ARG A 98 -18.40 6.11 0.23
CA ARG A 98 -19.75 6.66 0.16
C ARG A 98 -19.80 7.93 -0.69
N ARG A 99 -18.96 8.92 -0.37
CA ARG A 99 -18.83 10.16 -1.15
C ARG A 99 -18.43 9.90 -2.60
N SER A 100 -17.48 8.98 -2.84
CA SER A 100 -17.04 8.63 -4.19
C SER A 100 -18.12 7.90 -5.01
N ARG A 101 -19.05 7.21 -4.36
CA ARG A 101 -20.09 6.40 -5.01
C ARG A 101 -21.49 7.04 -4.99
N GLY A 102 -21.66 8.13 -4.25
CA GLY A 102 -22.88 8.94 -4.22
C GLY A 102 -24.01 8.40 -3.33
N PHE A 103 -23.69 7.70 -2.23
CA PHE A 103 -24.69 7.15 -1.30
C PHE A 103 -24.37 7.39 0.18
#